data_AF-A0A9P5JWM5-F1
#
_entry.id   AF-A0A9P5JWM5-F1
#
_cell.length_a   1.000
_cell.length_b   1.000
_cell.length_c   1.000
_cell.angle_alpha   90.00
_cell.angle_beta   90.00
_cell.angle_gamma   90.00
#
_symmetry.space_group_name_H-M   'P 1'
#
loop_
_entity.id
_entity.type
_entity.pdbx_description
1 polymer ?
#
loop_
_entity_poly.entity_id
_entity_poly.type
_entity_poly.pdbx_seq_one_letter_code
_entity_poly.pdbx_strand_id
1 'polypeptide(L)'
;MSGTANPTHEVHRGDIPYQAPFTRSASPNDSLTTAYGADETSLSDAELSEDAFSDKVLASLHIYEKREEEERAEARPLIMPRVRRGTTPTASAQTEEKAMFDQVMRSLRWHVEELEEEDTVDTVLQRRIKGVVETQPSASEVDIVMESLMESSSQRPA
;
A
#
# COMPACT_ATOMS: atom_id res chain seq x y z
N MET A 1 -74.01 -4.71 -20.47
CA MET A 1 -73.30 -3.42 -20.40
C MET A 1 -71.84 -3.77 -20.13
N SER A 2 -71.02 -3.74 -21.17
CA SER A 2 -70.05 -2.66 -21.43
C SER A 2 -68.99 -2.59 -20.32
N GLY A 3 -67.70 -2.81 -20.55
CA GLY A 3 -66.94 -3.12 -21.75
C GLY A 3 -65.54 -3.54 -21.32
N THR A 4 -64.97 -4.47 -22.06
CA THR A 4 -63.57 -4.90 -21.98
C THR A 4 -62.67 -3.82 -22.56
N ALA A 5 -61.69 -3.34 -21.80
CA ALA A 5 -60.50 -2.70 -22.36
C ALA A 5 -59.37 -2.74 -21.33
N ASN A 6 -58.59 -3.82 -21.32
CA ASN A 6 -57.23 -3.75 -20.81
C ASN A 6 -56.38 -3.14 -21.94
N PRO A 7 -55.67 -2.03 -21.74
CA PRO A 7 -54.80 -1.50 -22.78
C PRO A 7 -53.70 -2.53 -23.06
N THR A 8 -53.69 -3.07 -24.28
CA THR A 8 -52.55 -3.83 -24.80
C THR A 8 -51.37 -2.88 -24.89
N HIS A 9 -50.45 -2.97 -23.93
CA HIS A 9 -49.17 -2.27 -23.99
C HIS A 9 -48.36 -2.87 -25.15
N GLU A 10 -48.25 -2.14 -26.26
CA GLU A 10 -47.38 -2.52 -27.38
C GLU A 10 -45.92 -2.46 -26.90
N VAL A 11 -45.35 -3.64 -26.65
CA VAL A 11 -43.94 -3.82 -26.30
C VAL A 11 -43.11 -3.58 -27.55
N HIS A 12 -42.30 -2.52 -27.57
CA HIS A 12 -41.42 -2.22 -28.68
C HIS A 12 -40.25 -3.21 -28.65
N ARG A 13 -39.70 -3.56 -29.82
CA ARG A 13 -38.67 -4.60 -30.04
C ARG A 13 -37.28 -4.16 -29.52
N GLY A 14 -37.23 -3.82 -28.23
CA GLY A 14 -36.12 -3.21 -27.50
C GLY A 14 -36.46 -2.92 -26.02
N ASP A 15 -37.72 -3.04 -25.62
CA ASP A 15 -38.12 -2.87 -24.22
C ASP A 15 -37.69 -4.08 -23.39
N ILE A 16 -36.86 -3.81 -22.37
CA ILE A 16 -36.50 -4.80 -21.36
C ILE A 16 -37.77 -5.05 -20.52
N PRO A 17 -38.22 -6.30 -20.32
CA PRO A 17 -39.38 -6.55 -19.47
C PRO A 17 -39.10 -6.01 -18.07
N TYR A 18 -40.03 -5.22 -17.53
CA TYR A 18 -39.96 -4.73 -16.15
C TYR A 18 -39.72 -5.94 -15.24
N GLN A 19 -38.53 -6.00 -14.63
CA GLN A 19 -38.20 -7.06 -13.70
C GLN A 19 -39.11 -6.90 -12.48
N ALA A 20 -39.75 -8.01 -12.07
CA ALA A 20 -40.60 -8.01 -10.89
C ALA A 20 -39.83 -7.41 -9.70
N PRO A 21 -40.46 -6.52 -8.90
CA PRO A 21 -39.78 -5.85 -7.80
C PRO A 21 -39.19 -6.91 -6.88
N PHE A 22 -37.87 -6.83 -6.68
CA PHE A 22 -37.17 -7.72 -5.78
C PHE A 22 -37.83 -7.65 -4.39
N THR A 23 -38.40 -8.76 -3.93
CA THR A 23 -38.82 -8.91 -2.54
C THR A 23 -37.55 -8.95 -1.69
N ARG A 24 -37.13 -7.78 -1.22
CA ARG A 24 -36.10 -7.69 -0.19
C ARG A 24 -36.65 -8.37 1.07
N SER A 25 -35.83 -9.20 1.71
CA SER A 25 -36.12 -9.64 3.07
C SER A 25 -36.32 -8.41 3.95
N ALA A 26 -37.28 -8.46 4.88
CA ALA A 26 -37.42 -7.42 5.89
C ALA A 26 -36.06 -7.24 6.59
N SER A 27 -35.63 -5.99 6.79
CA SER A 27 -34.45 -5.69 7.58
C SER A 27 -34.58 -6.38 8.95
N PRO A 28 -33.49 -6.89 9.54
CA PRO A 28 -33.54 -7.50 10.86
C PRO A 28 -34.23 -6.56 11.86
N ASN A 29 -35.29 -7.04 12.51
CA ASN A 29 -35.97 -6.31 13.59
C ASN A 29 -35.08 -6.11 14.83
N ASP A 30 -33.89 -6.71 14.84
CA ASP A 30 -32.87 -6.57 15.89
C ASP A 30 -32.37 -5.13 16.06
N SER A 31 -32.64 -4.26 15.08
CA SER A 31 -32.32 -2.83 15.13
C SER A 31 -33.25 -2.00 16.05
N LEU A 32 -34.23 -2.62 16.71
CA LEU A 32 -35.18 -1.93 17.60
C LEU A 32 -34.78 -1.95 19.08
N THR A 33 -33.79 -2.75 19.45
CA THR A 33 -33.27 -2.80 20.83
C THR A 33 -31.77 -2.56 20.82
N THR A 34 -31.36 -1.29 20.77
CA THR A 34 -30.00 -0.92 21.14
C THR A 34 -29.84 -1.18 22.64
N ALA A 35 -29.46 -2.41 23.00
CA ALA A 35 -29.05 -2.72 24.36
C ALA A 35 -27.69 -2.06 24.58
N TYR A 36 -27.71 -0.86 25.16
CA TYR A 36 -26.49 -0.25 25.65
C TYR A 36 -25.91 -1.15 26.76
N GLY A 37 -24.60 -1.33 26.76
CA GLY A 37 -23.89 -2.06 27.80
C GLY A 37 -24.03 -1.38 29.17
N ALA A 38 -23.40 -1.96 30.18
CA ALA A 38 -23.27 -1.28 31.46
C ALA A 38 -22.53 0.06 31.27
N ASP A 39 -22.89 1.05 32.08
CA ASP A 39 -22.18 2.32 32.11
C ASP A 39 -20.71 2.10 32.52
N GLU A 40 -19.79 2.60 31.71
CA GLU A 40 -18.35 2.48 31.93
C GLU A 40 -17.78 3.74 32.62
N THR A 41 -18.62 4.70 33.05
CA THR A 41 -18.17 5.84 33.85
C THR A 41 -17.55 5.37 35.17
N SER A 42 -16.31 5.75 35.40
CA SER A 42 -15.61 5.43 36.65
C SER A 42 -16.06 6.36 37.78
N LEU A 43 -15.91 5.93 39.04
CA LEU A 43 -16.20 6.80 40.19
C LEU A 43 -15.36 8.10 40.16
N SER A 44 -14.14 8.03 39.64
CA SER A 44 -13.29 9.21 39.43
C SER A 44 -13.81 10.16 38.36
N ASP A 45 -14.59 9.67 37.39
CA ASP A 45 -15.20 10.53 36.36
C ASP A 45 -16.39 11.31 36.90
N ALA A 46 -17.14 10.71 37.85
CA ALA A 46 -18.27 11.36 38.50
C ALA A 46 -17.86 12.52 39.43
N GLU A 47 -16.60 12.55 39.87
CA GLU A 47 -16.05 13.62 40.71
C GLU A 47 -15.48 14.81 39.90
N LEU A 48 -15.34 14.66 38.58
CA LEU A 48 -14.83 15.71 37.70
C LEU A 48 -15.92 16.73 37.34
N SER A 49 -15.50 17.97 37.07
CA SER A 49 -16.37 18.92 36.38
C SER A 49 -16.62 18.46 34.94
N GLU A 50 -17.74 18.89 34.36
CA GLU A 50 -18.11 18.56 32.98
C GLU A 50 -16.98 18.90 31.98
N ASP A 51 -16.38 20.08 32.12
CA ASP A 51 -15.24 20.51 31.30
C ASP A 51 -14.04 19.56 31.45
N ALA A 52 -13.66 19.22 32.68
CA ALA A 52 -12.51 18.36 32.95
C ALA A 52 -12.73 16.92 32.48
N PHE A 53 -13.97 16.42 32.57
CA PHE A 53 -14.33 15.13 32.00
C PHE A 53 -14.24 15.17 30.47
N SER A 54 -14.74 16.24 29.84
CA SER A 54 -14.68 16.40 28.38
C SER A 54 -13.23 16.44 27.88
N ASP A 55 -12.35 17.16 28.57
CA ASP A 55 -10.93 17.24 28.24
C ASP A 55 -10.25 15.87 28.38
N LYS A 56 -10.57 15.12 29.44
CA LYS A 56 -10.06 13.75 29.65
C LYS A 56 -10.49 12.82 28.52
N VAL A 57 -11.76 12.87 28.11
CA VAL A 57 -12.28 12.05 27.01
C VAL A 57 -11.62 12.45 25.69
N LEU A 58 -11.54 13.74 25.39
CA LEU A 58 -10.90 14.24 24.17
C LEU A 58 -9.41 13.86 24.09
N ALA A 59 -8.70 13.92 25.22
CA ALA A 59 -7.33 13.46 25.32
C ALA A 59 -7.22 11.94 25.05
N SER A 60 -8.13 11.13 25.62
CA SER A 60 -8.15 9.68 25.39
C SER A 60 -8.44 9.28 23.94
N LEU A 61 -9.15 10.13 23.20
CA LEU A 61 -9.48 9.91 21.80
C LEU A 61 -8.34 10.32 20.86
N HIS A 62 -7.29 10.97 21.36
CA HIS A 62 -6.13 11.44 20.59
C HIS A 62 -6.51 12.27 19.34
N ILE A 63 -7.64 12.98 19.38
CA ILE A 63 -8.20 13.69 18.21
C ILE A 63 -7.31 14.87 17.79
N TYR A 64 -6.63 15.49 18.75
CA TYR A 64 -5.74 16.64 18.54
C TYR A 64 -4.28 16.22 18.34
N GLU A 65 -4.00 14.92 18.41
CA GLU A 65 -2.68 14.39 18.10
C GLU A 65 -2.59 14.12 16.61
N LYS A 66 -1.45 14.54 16.05
CA LYS A 66 -1.18 14.40 14.63
C LYS A 66 -0.91 12.93 14.30
N ARG A 67 -1.48 12.43 13.22
CA ARG A 67 -1.22 11.05 12.79
C ARG A 67 0.14 10.92 12.14
N GLU A 68 0.71 9.71 12.16
CA GLU A 68 1.99 9.41 11.53
C GLU A 68 1.97 9.74 10.02
N GLU A 69 0.85 9.51 9.35
CA GLU A 69 0.71 9.88 7.93
C GLU A 69 0.75 11.38 7.71
N GLU A 70 0.16 12.16 8.63
CA GLU A 70 0.18 13.62 8.59
C GLU A 70 1.60 14.14 8.90
N GLU A 71 2.33 13.49 9.81
CA GLU A 71 3.75 13.79 10.07
C GLU A 71 4.62 13.59 8.84
N ARG A 72 4.45 12.45 8.18
CA ARG A 72 5.15 12.13 6.94
C ARG A 72 4.78 13.10 5.81
N ALA A 73 3.50 13.48 5.71
CA ALA A 73 3.02 14.42 4.71
C ALA A 73 3.55 15.85 4.93
N GLU A 74 3.64 16.32 6.19
CA GLU A 74 4.25 17.62 6.49
C GLU A 74 5.77 17.62 6.30
N ALA A 75 6.46 16.51 6.56
CA ALA A 75 7.89 16.40 6.28
C ALA A 75 8.20 16.49 4.77
N ARG A 76 7.25 16.09 3.91
CA ARG A 76 7.41 16.11 2.45
C ARG A 76 6.12 16.60 1.77
N PRO A 77 5.82 17.92 1.83
CA PRO A 77 4.60 18.46 1.25
C PRO A 77 4.61 18.26 -0.27
N LEU A 78 3.66 17.48 -0.78
CA LEU A 78 3.49 17.18 -2.21
C LEU A 78 3.03 18.40 -3.02
N ILE A 79 2.40 19.38 -2.36
CA ILE A 79 1.91 20.62 -2.96
C ILE A 79 2.75 21.77 -2.41
N MET A 80 3.84 22.06 -3.09
CA MET A 80 4.61 23.29 -2.86
C MET A 80 3.72 24.53 -3.12
N PRO A 81 3.91 25.64 -2.39
CA PRO A 81 3.18 26.87 -2.65
C PRO A 81 3.34 27.22 -4.13
N ARG A 82 2.23 27.19 -4.88
CA ARG A 82 2.22 27.69 -6.26
C ARG A 82 2.61 29.16 -6.17
N VAL A 83 3.83 29.49 -6.58
CA VAL A 83 4.20 30.86 -6.91
C VAL A 83 3.12 31.34 -7.87
N ARG A 84 2.28 32.27 -7.41
CA ARG A 84 1.13 32.73 -8.19
C ARG A 84 1.68 33.27 -9.51
N ARG A 85 1.42 32.55 -10.61
CA ARG A 85 1.74 32.98 -11.98
C ARG A 85 1.02 34.30 -12.22
N GLY A 86 1.66 35.43 -11.93
CA GLY A 86 1.06 36.76 -12.10
C GLY A 86 1.56 37.85 -11.15
N THR A 87 2.21 37.53 -10.03
CA THR A 87 2.88 38.55 -9.21
C THR A 87 4.34 38.67 -9.65
N THR A 88 4.80 39.90 -9.90
CA THR A 88 6.18 40.23 -10.23
C THR A 88 7.16 39.44 -9.35
N PRO A 89 8.20 38.81 -9.93
CA PRO A 89 9.14 38.02 -9.14
C PRO A 89 9.86 38.97 -8.18
N THR A 90 9.47 38.94 -6.92
CA THR A 90 10.29 39.48 -5.84
C THR A 90 11.56 38.62 -5.80
N ALA A 91 12.70 39.22 -5.45
CA ALA A 91 13.98 38.48 -5.38
C ALA A 91 13.89 37.22 -4.49
N SER A 92 12.96 37.22 -3.53
CA SER A 92 12.62 36.06 -2.68
C SER A 92 12.07 34.86 -3.45
N ALA A 93 11.27 35.08 -4.50
CA ALA A 93 10.65 34.01 -5.29
C ALA A 93 11.68 33.26 -6.16
N GLN A 94 12.67 33.99 -6.70
CA GLN A 94 13.77 33.37 -7.46
C GLN A 94 14.70 32.56 -6.56
N THR A 95 14.97 33.02 -5.34
CA THR A 95 15.78 32.25 -4.39
C THR A 95 15.07 30.99 -3.91
N GLU A 96 13.75 31.06 -3.72
CA GLU A 96 12.92 29.91 -3.36
C GLU A 96 12.85 28.90 -4.52
N GLU A 97 12.66 29.37 -5.75
CA GLU A 97 12.67 28.51 -6.96
C GLU A 97 14.01 27.79 -7.15
N LYS A 98 15.13 28.51 -6.96
CA LYS A 98 16.46 27.89 -7.04
C LYS A 98 16.67 26.85 -5.95
N ALA A 99 16.27 27.15 -4.71
CA ALA A 99 16.37 26.19 -3.60
C ALA A 99 15.53 24.93 -3.85
N MET A 100 14.32 25.10 -4.41
CA MET A 100 13.46 23.99 -4.83
C MET A 100 14.11 23.16 -5.94
N PHE A 101 14.64 23.81 -6.97
CA PHE A 101 15.35 23.14 -8.06
C PHE A 101 16.53 22.31 -7.51
N ASP A 102 17.34 22.89 -6.64
CA ASP A 102 18.49 22.22 -6.04
C ASP A 102 18.05 21.02 -5.18
N GLN A 103 16.95 21.13 -4.43
CA GLN A 103 16.39 20.02 -3.66
C GLN A 103 15.88 18.88 -4.55
N VAL A 104 15.13 19.21 -5.61
CA VAL A 104 14.62 18.22 -6.57
C VAL A 104 15.77 17.52 -7.27
N MET A 105 16.75 18.27 -7.76
CA MET A 105 17.92 17.69 -8.42
C MET A 105 18.76 16.83 -7.49
N ARG A 106 18.89 17.21 -6.21
CA ARG A 106 19.56 16.37 -5.20
C ARG A 106 18.81 15.07 -4.96
N SER A 107 17.49 15.13 -4.77
CA SER A 107 16.65 13.94 -4.59
C SER A 107 16.74 13.02 -5.80
N LEU A 108 16.68 13.57 -7.01
CA LEU A 108 16.75 12.80 -8.24
C LEU A 108 18.10 12.10 -8.38
N ARG A 109 19.20 12.81 -8.13
CA ARG A 109 20.56 12.23 -8.16
C ARG A 109 20.71 11.08 -7.16
N TRP A 110 20.19 11.25 -5.95
CA TRP A 110 20.22 10.20 -4.93
C TRP A 110 19.43 8.97 -5.34
N HIS A 111 18.21 9.12 -5.92
CA HIS A 111 17.43 7.97 -6.39
C HIS A 111 18.08 7.28 -7.60
N VAL A 112 18.80 8.03 -8.46
CA VAL A 112 19.56 7.44 -9.57
C VAL A 112 20.73 6.61 -9.04
N GLU A 113 21.46 7.13 -8.06
CA GLU A 113 22.57 6.41 -7.42
C GLU A 113 22.09 5.12 -6.74
N GLU A 114 20.96 5.17 -6.04
CA GLU A 114 20.31 4.00 -5.43
C GLU A 114 19.96 2.92 -6.49
N LEU A 115 19.35 3.33 -7.61
CA LEU A 115 19.04 2.39 -8.71
C LEU A 115 20.29 1.81 -9.37
N GLU A 116 21.35 2.61 -9.54
CA GLU A 116 22.63 2.12 -10.06
C GLU A 116 23.28 1.10 -9.10
N GLU A 117 23.20 1.33 -7.79
CA GLU A 117 23.68 0.39 -6.77
C GLU A 117 22.88 -0.93 -6.83
N GLU A 118 21.55 -0.87 -6.88
CA GLU A 118 20.68 -2.05 -7.03
C GLU A 118 21.04 -2.86 -8.28
N ASP A 119 21.21 -2.21 -9.43
CA ASP A 119 21.62 -2.87 -10.68
C ASP A 119 23.00 -3.55 -10.55
N THR A 120 23.96 -2.92 -9.84
CA THR A 120 25.26 -3.54 -9.60
C THR A 120 25.17 -4.77 -8.71
N VAL A 121 24.33 -4.74 -7.67
CA VAL A 121 24.08 -5.88 -6.79
C VAL A 121 23.42 -7.00 -7.57
N ASP A 122 22.39 -6.70 -8.36
CA ASP A 122 21.68 -7.68 -9.18
C ASP A 122 22.59 -8.33 -10.22
N THR A 123 23.44 -7.56 -10.90
CA THR A 123 24.40 -8.12 -11.86
C THR A 123 25.44 -9.04 -11.18
N VAL A 124 25.93 -8.68 -9.98
CA VAL A 124 26.83 -9.53 -9.19
C VAL A 124 26.12 -10.81 -8.74
N LEU A 125 24.88 -10.71 -8.27
CA LEU A 125 24.05 -11.86 -7.88
C LEU A 125 23.80 -12.78 -9.07
N GLN A 126 23.39 -12.25 -10.22
CA GLN A 126 23.18 -13.04 -11.44
C GLN A 126 24.46 -13.72 -11.91
N ARG A 127 25.62 -13.05 -11.83
CA ARG A 127 26.92 -13.66 -12.16
C ARG A 127 27.25 -14.79 -11.19
N ARG A 128 27.01 -14.62 -9.90
CA ARG A 128 27.24 -15.66 -8.89
C ARG A 128 26.31 -16.86 -9.08
N ILE A 129 25.04 -16.62 -9.37
CA ILE A 129 24.05 -17.68 -9.66
C ILE A 129 24.45 -18.45 -10.93
N LYS A 130 24.87 -17.77 -11.99
CA LYS A 130 25.40 -18.43 -13.20
C LYS A 130 26.70 -19.20 -12.95
N GLY A 131 27.52 -18.77 -12.00
CA GLY A 131 28.72 -19.49 -11.56
C GLY A 131 28.43 -20.67 -10.62
N VAL A 132 27.24 -20.72 -10.00
CA VAL A 132 26.75 -21.81 -9.14
C VAL A 132 25.92 -22.84 -9.92
N VAL A 133 25.59 -22.58 -11.20
CA VAL A 133 25.22 -23.65 -12.14
C VAL A 133 26.48 -24.45 -12.40
N GLU A 134 26.72 -25.41 -11.52
CA GLU A 134 27.82 -26.35 -11.54
C GLU A 134 28.03 -26.86 -12.96
N THR A 135 29.26 -26.72 -13.44
CA THR A 135 29.79 -27.59 -14.48
C THR A 135 29.56 -29.01 -14.01
N GLN A 136 28.51 -29.65 -14.51
CA GLN A 136 28.33 -31.08 -14.34
C GLN A 136 29.63 -31.70 -14.87
N PRO A 137 30.40 -32.45 -14.05
CA PRO A 137 31.61 -33.07 -14.53
C PRO A 137 31.24 -33.90 -15.74
N SER A 138 31.91 -33.66 -16.87
CA SER A 138 31.62 -34.44 -18.06
C SER A 138 31.85 -35.92 -17.73
N ALA A 139 31.10 -36.84 -18.33
CA ALA A 139 31.23 -38.27 -18.02
C ALA A 139 32.70 -38.76 -18.08
N SER A 140 33.51 -38.15 -18.96
CA SER A 140 34.95 -38.36 -19.07
C SER A 140 35.74 -37.99 -17.80
N GLU A 141 35.38 -36.93 -17.09
CA GLU A 141 36.05 -36.53 -15.84
C GLU A 141 35.72 -37.48 -14.70
N VAL A 142 34.50 -38.04 -14.68
CA VAL A 142 34.09 -39.06 -13.72
C VAL A 142 34.85 -40.36 -13.95
N ASP A 143 35.01 -40.76 -15.22
CA ASP A 143 35.76 -41.96 -15.59
C ASP A 143 37.24 -41.86 -15.20
N ILE A 144 37.88 -40.71 -15.41
CA ILE A 144 39.28 -40.45 -15.00
C ILE A 144 39.44 -40.55 -13.48
N VAL A 145 38.49 -40.03 -12.71
CA VAL A 145 38.52 -40.11 -11.24
C VAL A 145 38.29 -41.54 -10.76
N MET A 146 37.37 -42.28 -11.38
CA MET A 146 37.14 -43.69 -11.07
C MET A 146 38.37 -44.54 -11.39
N GLU A 147 38.99 -44.33 -12.55
CA GLU A 147 40.21 -45.03 -12.95
C GLU A 147 41.36 -44.74 -11.98
N SER A 148 41.56 -43.46 -11.61
CA SER A 148 42.59 -43.05 -10.64
C SER A 148 42.37 -43.67 -9.24
N LEU A 149 41.12 -43.76 -8.79
CA LEU A 149 40.78 -44.42 -7.51
C LEU A 149 41.01 -45.94 -7.57
N MET A 150 40.70 -46.60 -8.68
CA MET A 150 40.95 -48.02 -8.85
C MET A 150 42.44 -48.36 -8.95
N GLU A 151 43.24 -47.53 -9.63
CA GLU A 151 44.69 -47.69 -9.74
C GLU A 151 45.41 -47.51 -8.39
N SER A 152 45.00 -46.52 -7.61
CA SER A 152 45.56 -46.28 -6.27
C SER A 152 45.31 -47.43 -5.28
N SER A 153 44.28 -48.25 -5.50
CA SER A 153 43.98 -49.43 -4.69
C SER A 153 44.79 -50.68 -5.06
N SER A 154 45.36 -50.69 -6.27
CA SER A 154 46.15 -51.80 -6.81
C SER A 154 47.65 -51.67 -6.49
N GLN A 155 48.09 -50.49 -6.04
CA GLN A 155 49.48 -50.21 -5.67
C GLN A 155 49.72 -50.42 -4.17
N ARG A 156 49.65 -51.68 -3.72
CA ARG A 156 50.26 -52.12 -2.46
C ARG A 156 51.71 -52.54 -2.72
N PRO A 157 52.73 -51.83 -2.21
CA PRO A 157 54.07 -52.39 -2.14
C PRO A 157 54.13 -53.44 -1.01
N ALA A 158 54.95 -54.46 -1.24
CA ALA A 158 55.34 -55.50 -0.29
C ALA A 158 56.11 -54.95 0.92
#